data_AF-A0A969P7Z2-F1
#
_entry.id   AF-A0A969P7Z2-F1
#
_cell.length_a   1.000
_cell.length_b   1.000
_cell.length_c   1.000
_cell.angle_alpha   90.00
_cell.angle_beta   90.00
_cell.angle_gamma   90.00
#
_symmetry.space_group_name_H-M   'P 1'
#
loop_
_entity.id
_entity.type
_entity.pdbx_description
1 polymer ?
#
loop_
_entity_poly.entity_id
_entity_poly.type
_entity_poly.pdbx_seq_one_letter_code
_entity_poly.pdbx_strand_id
1 'polypeptide(L)'
;MNLQLFPKRFLSVRFHPVQLLVLLVGIAIVGCNSLAVSETGKSTAPTPTGPPTVAIQEIQNNSISGSTVYLKGLVGDRVPILGGMVYQLQDTTGTIWVLTTGQAPPQAQEVVIKGIPRFKSIPLNGKEHGSVYVEQQE
;
A
#
# COMPACT_ATOMS: atom_id res chain seq x y z
N MET A 1 21.77 -13.16 23.58
CA MET A 1 21.63 -11.90 22.81
C MET A 1 20.23 -11.35 23.05
N ASN A 2 20.13 -10.26 23.80
CA ASN A 2 18.89 -9.60 24.20
C ASN A 2 18.52 -8.56 23.14
N LEU A 3 17.33 -8.63 22.54
CA LEU A 3 16.76 -7.54 21.74
C LEU A 3 15.46 -7.10 22.42
N GLN A 4 15.59 -6.08 23.26
CA GLN A 4 14.49 -5.27 23.76
C GLN A 4 14.25 -4.10 22.79
N LEU A 5 13.01 -3.58 22.82
CA LEU A 5 12.52 -2.29 22.31
C LEU A 5 11.75 -2.29 20.98
N PHE A 6 10.46 -2.62 21.07
CA PHE A 6 9.43 -1.81 20.43
C PHE A 6 8.51 -1.25 21.53
N PRO A 7 8.54 0.06 21.83
CA PRO A 7 7.55 0.65 22.73
C PRO A 7 6.20 0.74 21.99
N LYS A 8 5.30 -0.21 22.25
CA LYS A 8 3.87 -0.03 21.99
C LYS A 8 3.35 1.02 22.97
N ARG A 9 3.41 2.30 22.59
CA ARG A 9 2.61 3.34 23.25
C ARG A 9 1.16 3.16 22.81
N PHE A 10 0.45 2.27 23.51
CA PHE A 10 -0.99 2.15 23.41
C PHE A 10 -1.57 3.38 24.14
N LEU A 11 -1.92 4.40 23.36
CA LEU A 11 -2.61 5.58 23.87
C LEU A 11 -4.01 5.14 24.34
N SER A 12 -4.17 4.93 25.65
CA SER A 12 -5.48 4.68 26.26
C SER A 12 -6.29 5.97 26.22
N VAL A 13 -7.09 6.14 25.17
CA VAL A 13 -8.07 7.23 25.09
C VAL A 13 -9.33 6.76 25.84
N ARG A 14 -9.51 7.25 27.07
CA ARG A 14 -10.74 7.07 27.85
C ARG A 14 -11.82 7.99 27.27
N PHE A 15 -12.69 7.43 26.44
CA PHE A 15 -13.90 8.09 25.94
C PHE A 15 -14.88 8.33 27.09
N HIS A 16 -14.99 9.58 27.55
CA HIS A 16 -16.02 9.98 28.51
C HIS A 16 -17.31 10.35 27.75
N PRO A 17 -18.46 9.74 28.08
CA PRO A 17 -19.71 9.87 27.31
C PRO A 17 -20.34 11.27 27.35
N VAL A 18 -19.81 12.19 28.18
CA VAL A 18 -20.33 13.54 28.38
C VAL A 18 -19.98 14.48 27.21
N GLN A 19 -18.96 14.16 26.42
CA GLN A 19 -18.48 15.03 25.33
C GLN A 19 -19.26 14.85 24.01
N LEU A 20 -20.10 13.81 23.89
CA LEU A 20 -20.86 13.49 22.66
C LEU A 20 -22.16 14.33 22.51
N LEU A 21 -22.65 14.95 23.58
CA LEU A 21 -23.93 15.69 23.58
C LEU A 21 -23.83 17.12 23.01
N VAL A 22 -22.62 17.71 22.98
CA VAL A 22 -22.42 19.12 22.63
C VAL A 22 -22.36 19.36 21.10
N LEU A 23 -22.15 18.31 20.29
CA LEU A 23 -21.90 18.48 18.85
C LEU A 23 -23.16 18.49 17.96
N LEU A 24 -24.35 18.31 18.55
CA LEU A 24 -25.63 18.22 17.82
C LEU A 24 -26.32 19.56 17.57
N VAL A 25 -25.71 20.69 17.98
CA VAL A 25 -26.27 22.04 17.81
C VAL A 25 -25.31 22.87 16.94
N GLY A 26 -25.20 22.48 15.67
CA GLY A 26 -24.37 23.16 14.67
C GLY A 26 -25.07 23.15 13.32
N ILE A 27 -26.30 23.67 13.29
CA ILE A 27 -27.09 23.88 12.09
C ILE A 27 -26.46 25.03 11.28
N ALA A 28 -26.48 24.88 9.96
CA ALA A 28 -26.95 25.90 9.01
C ALA A 28 -25.93 26.41 7.97
N ILE A 29 -26.21 26.01 6.71
CA ILE A 29 -26.19 26.80 5.47
C ILE A 29 -24.87 27.43 4.97
N VAL A 30 -24.24 26.75 4.01
CA VAL A 30 -23.51 27.37 2.89
C VAL A 30 -23.82 26.47 1.68
N GLY A 31 -24.66 26.84 0.72
CA GLY A 31 -24.48 27.90 -0.28
C GLY A 31 -24.35 27.21 -1.64
N CYS A 32 -25.44 27.13 -2.40
CA CYS A 32 -25.51 26.45 -3.71
C CYS A 32 -25.45 27.50 -4.82
N ASN A 33 -24.25 27.80 -5.32
CA ASN A 33 -24.07 28.82 -6.36
C ASN A 33 -22.89 28.46 -7.28
N SER A 34 -23.14 27.62 -8.29
CA SER A 34 -22.68 27.80 -9.70
C SER A 34 -22.90 26.49 -10.46
N LEU A 35 -23.96 26.44 -11.28
CA LEU A 35 -24.05 25.51 -12.40
C LEU A 35 -23.42 26.20 -13.61
N ALA A 36 -22.10 26.21 -13.67
CA ALA A 36 -21.39 26.42 -14.91
C ALA A 36 -21.27 25.06 -15.60
N VAL A 37 -22.14 24.83 -16.58
CA VAL A 37 -22.06 23.69 -17.49
C VAL A 37 -20.84 23.91 -18.39
N SER A 38 -19.69 23.34 -18.00
CA SER A 38 -18.52 23.28 -18.88
C SER A 38 -18.60 22.02 -19.72
N GLU A 39 -18.99 22.27 -20.98
CA GLU A 39 -18.43 21.70 -22.21
C GLU A 39 -18.05 20.22 -22.20
N THR A 40 -18.74 19.50 -23.09
CA THR A 40 -18.36 18.20 -23.64
C THR A 40 -16.94 18.25 -24.24
N GLY A 41 -15.93 18.18 -23.37
CA GLY A 41 -14.59 17.77 -23.71
C GLY A 41 -14.58 16.25 -23.73
N LYS A 42 -14.54 15.67 -24.92
CA LYS A 42 -14.22 14.25 -25.12
C LYS A 42 -12.85 13.99 -24.50
N SER A 43 -12.82 13.58 -23.22
CA SER A 43 -11.62 13.06 -22.58
C SER A 43 -11.25 11.78 -23.30
N THR A 44 -10.37 11.91 -24.29
CA THR A 44 -9.53 10.81 -24.74
C THR A 44 -8.69 10.43 -23.53
N ALA A 45 -9.19 9.50 -22.72
CA ALA A 45 -8.39 8.88 -21.67
C ALA A 45 -7.14 8.31 -22.36
N PRO A 46 -5.92 8.68 -21.94
CA PRO A 46 -4.72 8.10 -22.51
C PRO A 46 -4.77 6.59 -22.25
N THR A 47 -4.77 5.79 -23.31
CA THR A 47 -4.64 4.34 -23.21
C THR A 47 -3.30 4.04 -22.53
N PRO A 48 -3.26 3.30 -21.41
CA PRO A 48 -2.01 3.01 -20.74
C PRO A 48 -1.12 2.13 -21.63
N THR A 49 0.04 2.65 -22.06
CA THR A 49 1.02 1.99 -22.95
C THR A 49 1.88 0.94 -22.21
N GLY A 50 1.36 0.28 -21.19
CA GLY A 50 2.10 -0.64 -20.33
C GLY A 50 1.50 -2.05 -20.27
N PRO A 51 2.24 -3.05 -19.76
CA PRO A 51 1.65 -4.35 -19.45
C PRO A 51 0.51 -4.17 -18.44
N PRO A 52 -0.53 -5.04 -18.49
CA PRO A 52 -1.59 -5.00 -17.50
C PRO A 52 -1.02 -5.25 -16.10
N THR A 53 -1.35 -4.38 -15.16
CA THR A 53 -0.86 -4.45 -13.78
C THR A 53 -1.92 -5.04 -12.86
N VAL A 54 -1.47 -5.82 -11.88
CA VAL A 54 -2.31 -6.44 -10.85
C VAL A 54 -2.36 -5.52 -9.63
N ALA A 55 -3.50 -5.49 -8.92
CA ALA A 55 -3.62 -4.77 -7.65
C ALA A 55 -2.87 -5.49 -6.52
N ILE A 56 -2.16 -4.75 -5.67
CA ILE A 56 -1.38 -5.34 -4.56
C ILE A 56 -2.27 -6.20 -3.63
N GLN A 57 -3.51 -5.77 -3.38
CA GLN A 57 -4.44 -6.52 -2.54
C GLN A 57 -4.76 -7.92 -3.08
N GLU A 58 -4.80 -8.12 -4.41
CA GLU A 58 -5.05 -9.44 -5.00
C GLU A 58 -3.94 -10.45 -4.66
N ILE A 59 -2.71 -9.97 -4.57
CA ILE A 59 -1.56 -10.78 -4.13
C ILE A 59 -1.67 -11.10 -2.65
N GLN A 60 -2.03 -10.12 -1.82
CA GLN A 60 -2.16 -10.28 -0.37
C GLN A 60 -3.30 -11.23 0.05
N ASN A 61 -4.37 -11.26 -0.73
CA ASN A 61 -5.47 -12.20 -0.55
C ASN A 61 -5.13 -13.63 -1.04
N ASN A 62 -3.86 -13.90 -1.39
CA ASN A 62 -3.38 -15.16 -1.96
C ASN A 62 -4.11 -15.58 -3.24
N SER A 63 -4.75 -14.65 -3.95
CA SER A 63 -5.43 -14.96 -5.22
C SER A 63 -4.43 -15.21 -6.34
N ILE A 64 -3.21 -14.66 -6.22
CA ILE A 64 -2.13 -14.81 -7.19
C ILE A 64 -0.85 -15.20 -6.46
N SER A 65 -0.27 -16.35 -6.82
CA SER A 65 0.94 -16.89 -6.20
C SER A 65 1.76 -17.69 -7.20
N GLY A 66 3.09 -17.52 -7.15
CA GLY A 66 4.03 -18.32 -7.96
C GLY A 66 4.12 -17.95 -9.45
N SER A 67 3.19 -17.15 -9.99
CA SER A 67 3.22 -16.63 -11.36
C SER A 67 3.88 -15.25 -11.44
N THR A 68 4.51 -14.94 -12.58
CA THR A 68 4.98 -13.58 -12.86
C THR A 68 3.81 -12.60 -12.93
N VAL A 69 3.95 -11.45 -12.26
CA VAL A 69 3.01 -10.33 -12.26
C VAL A 69 3.71 -9.04 -12.64
N TYR A 70 2.92 -8.06 -13.08
CA TYR A 70 3.34 -6.66 -13.19
C TYR A 70 2.63 -5.85 -12.11
N LEU A 71 3.38 -5.05 -11.36
CA LEU A 71 2.84 -4.19 -10.31
C LEU A 71 3.20 -2.76 -10.59
N LYS A 72 2.23 -1.86 -10.41
CA LYS A 72 2.43 -0.43 -10.48
C LYS A 72 2.25 0.16 -9.10
N GLY A 73 3.16 1.02 -8.66
CA GLY A 73 3.00 1.72 -7.40
C GLY A 73 4.09 2.75 -7.11
N LEU A 74 3.87 3.51 -6.05
CA LEU A 74 4.80 4.47 -5.49
C LEU A 74 5.81 3.77 -4.59
N VAL A 75 7.09 4.09 -4.76
CA VAL A 75 8.19 3.53 -3.98
C VAL A 75 8.25 4.23 -2.62
N GLY A 76 8.12 3.45 -1.55
CA GLY A 76 8.19 3.91 -0.16
C GLY A 76 9.57 3.68 0.46
N ASP A 77 9.57 3.15 1.69
CA ASP A 77 10.80 2.88 2.44
C ASP A 77 11.70 1.86 1.74
N ARG A 78 13.01 2.00 1.96
CA ARG A 78 14.04 1.14 1.38
C ARG A 78 15.00 0.68 2.47
N VAL A 79 15.29 -0.62 2.51
CA VAL A 79 16.13 -1.25 3.51
C VAL A 79 17.20 -2.10 2.82
N PRO A 80 18.49 -1.77 2.98
CA PRO A 80 19.58 -2.64 2.53
C PRO A 80 19.61 -3.96 3.30
N ILE A 81 19.88 -5.05 2.59
CA ILE A 81 20.06 -6.39 3.17
C ILE A 81 21.33 -7.04 2.60
N LEU A 82 21.72 -8.19 3.15
CA LEU A 82 22.81 -8.98 2.57
C LEU A 82 22.41 -9.48 1.19
N GLY A 83 23.17 -9.08 0.16
CA GLY A 83 22.97 -9.53 -1.21
C GLY A 83 21.84 -8.83 -1.97
N GLY A 84 21.27 -7.72 -1.47
CA GLY A 84 20.25 -6.98 -2.19
C GLY A 84 19.61 -5.84 -1.40
N MET A 85 18.45 -5.41 -1.87
CA MET A 85 17.62 -4.38 -1.27
C MET A 85 16.19 -4.88 -1.17
N VAL A 86 15.49 -4.48 -0.11
CA VAL A 86 14.02 -4.56 -0.05
C VAL A 86 13.45 -3.16 -0.02
N TYR A 87 12.37 -2.96 -0.76
CA TYR A 87 11.68 -1.68 -0.80
C TYR A 87 10.17 -1.87 -0.75
N GLN A 88 9.46 -0.87 -0.23
CA GLN A 88 8.01 -0.84 -0.25
C GLN A 88 7.53 -0.34 -1.61
N LEU A 89 6.51 -1.01 -2.13
CA LEU A 89 5.72 -0.54 -3.25
C LEU A 89 4.28 -0.37 -2.78
N GLN A 90 3.68 0.79 -3.02
CA GLN A 90 2.33 1.11 -2.59
C GLN A 90 1.45 1.52 -3.76
N ASP A 91 0.26 0.94 -3.85
CA ASP A 91 -0.81 1.36 -4.73
C ASP A 91 -2.04 1.79 -3.91
N THR A 92 -3.16 2.05 -4.58
CA THR A 92 -4.42 2.43 -3.90
C THR A 92 -5.05 1.31 -3.05
N THR A 93 -4.60 0.07 -3.24
CA THR A 93 -5.18 -1.14 -2.62
C THR A 93 -4.32 -1.67 -1.47
N GLY A 94 -3.03 -1.37 -1.43
CA GLY A 94 -2.16 -1.76 -0.33
C GLY A 94 -0.68 -1.44 -0.53
N THR A 95 0.13 -2.02 0.36
CA THR A 95 1.59 -1.90 0.36
C THR A 95 2.21 -3.29 0.39
N ILE A 96 3.22 -3.54 -0.44
CA ILE A 96 3.95 -4.82 -0.47
C ILE A 96 5.46 -4.58 -0.44
N TRP A 97 6.19 -5.51 0.16
CA TRP A 97 7.64 -5.53 0.11
C TRP A 97 8.11 -6.20 -1.18
N VAL A 98 9.05 -5.56 -1.86
CA VAL A 98 9.70 -6.07 -3.06
C VAL A 98 11.17 -6.32 -2.76
N LEU A 99 11.63 -7.53 -3.01
CA LEU A 99 13.03 -7.95 -2.92
C LEU A 99 13.68 -7.82 -4.31
N THR A 100 14.83 -7.14 -4.38
CA THR A 100 15.67 -7.07 -5.57
C THR A 100 17.13 -7.31 -5.21
N THR A 101 17.87 -7.99 -6.09
CA THR A 101 19.34 -8.12 -6.00
C THR A 101 20.07 -6.93 -6.64
N GLY A 102 19.36 -6.14 -7.46
CA GLY A 102 19.87 -4.95 -8.11
C GLY A 102 19.62 -3.67 -7.31
N GLN A 103 19.63 -2.54 -8.02
CA GLN A 103 19.35 -1.24 -7.42
C GLN A 103 17.84 -1.06 -7.22
N ALA A 104 17.44 -0.73 -5.99
CA ALA A 104 16.05 -0.32 -5.73
C ALA A 104 15.75 1.01 -6.44
N PRO A 105 14.52 1.19 -6.97
CA PRO A 105 14.09 2.48 -7.49
C PRO A 105 14.24 3.63 -6.47
N PRO A 106 14.38 4.88 -6.93
CA PRO A 106 14.28 6.07 -6.09
C PRO A 106 12.99 6.09 -5.27
N GLN A 107 13.11 6.55 -4.02
CA GLN A 107 11.95 6.77 -3.15
C GLN A 107 11.03 7.87 -3.75
N ALA A 108 9.73 7.76 -3.49
CA ALA A 108 8.68 8.62 -4.00
C ALA A 108 8.53 8.62 -5.54
N GLN A 109 9.13 7.64 -6.23
CA GLN A 109 8.92 7.43 -7.66
C GLN A 109 7.79 6.42 -7.89
N GLU A 110 6.90 6.71 -8.83
CA GLU A 110 5.95 5.72 -9.33
C GLU A 110 6.64 4.84 -10.40
N VAL A 111 6.59 3.53 -10.23
CA VAL A 111 7.24 2.55 -11.11
C VAL A 111 6.30 1.41 -11.47
N VAL A 112 6.57 0.78 -12.61
CA VAL A 112 6.02 -0.54 -12.96
C VAL A 112 7.14 -1.55 -12.86
N ILE A 113 6.93 -2.61 -12.08
CA ILE A 113 7.91 -3.68 -11.88
C ILE A 113 7.33 -5.01 -12.35
N LYS A 114 8.22 -5.92 -12.73
CA LYS A 114 7.92 -7.32 -13.00
C LYS A 114 8.46 -8.15 -11.84
N GLY A 115 7.69 -9.12 -11.34
CA GLY A 115 8.15 -9.96 -10.25
C GLY A 115 7.30 -11.19 -10.03
N ILE A 116 7.74 -12.06 -9.12
CA ILE A 116 6.97 -13.25 -8.72
C ILE A 116 6.57 -13.13 -7.23
N PRO A 117 5.28 -13.24 -6.89
CA PRO A 117 4.84 -13.27 -5.51
C PRO A 117 5.31 -14.54 -4.79
N ARG A 118 5.76 -14.37 -3.55
CA ARG A 118 6.26 -15.41 -2.66
C ARG A 118 5.60 -15.27 -1.29
N PHE A 119 5.23 -16.39 -0.69
CA PHE A 119 4.80 -16.43 0.69
C PHE A 119 5.93 -16.89 1.59
N LYS A 120 6.23 -16.15 2.66
CA LYS A 120 7.14 -16.60 3.70
C LYS A 120 6.35 -16.99 4.95
N SER A 121 6.27 -18.29 5.23
CA SER A 121 5.67 -18.81 6.45
C SER A 121 6.51 -18.45 7.68
N ILE A 122 5.84 -18.00 8.73
CA ILE A 122 6.39 -17.71 10.06
C ILE A 122 5.40 -18.27 11.10
N PRO A 123 5.45 -19.58 11.37
CA PRO A 123 4.57 -20.19 12.37
C PRO A 123 5.06 -19.84 13.78
N LEU A 124 4.21 -19.19 14.58
CA LEU A 124 4.47 -18.86 15.98
C LEU A 124 3.28 -19.35 16.82
N ASN A 125 3.55 -20.15 17.86
CA ASN A 125 2.52 -20.69 18.76
C ASN A 125 1.36 -21.37 18.02
N GLY A 126 1.65 -22.10 16.93
CA GLY A 126 0.64 -22.78 16.11
C GLY A 126 -0.19 -21.86 15.20
N LYS A 127 0.13 -20.56 15.12
CA LYS A 127 -0.51 -19.61 14.22
C LYS A 127 0.46 -19.15 13.13
N GLU A 128 -0.04 -19.02 11.90
CA GLU A 128 0.71 -18.45 10.78
C GLU A 128 0.76 -16.91 10.90
N HIS A 129 1.98 -16.36 10.91
CA HIS A 129 2.28 -14.91 10.94
C HIS A 129 3.09 -14.44 9.73
N GLY A 130 3.23 -15.32 8.74
CA GLY A 130 3.87 -15.06 7.48
C GLY A 130 3.20 -13.96 6.66
N SER A 131 3.88 -13.56 5.59
CA SER A 131 3.38 -12.53 4.69
C SER A 131 3.86 -12.81 3.26
N VAL A 132 3.09 -12.28 2.31
CA VAL A 132 3.48 -12.28 0.91
C VAL A 132 4.43 -11.11 0.61
N TYR A 133 5.40 -11.36 -0.26
CA TYR A 133 6.33 -10.37 -0.82
C TYR A 133 6.55 -10.68 -2.29
N VAL A 134 7.23 -9.80 -3.02
CA VAL A 134 7.52 -10.00 -4.46
C VAL A 134 9.02 -10.06 -4.67
N GLU A 135 9.49 -11.09 -5.38
CA GLU A 135 10.85 -11.14 -5.92
C GLU A 135 10.85 -10.45 -7.28
N GLN A 136 11.59 -9.35 -7.41
CA GLN A 136 11.69 -8.62 -8.67
C GLN A 136 12.47 -9.44 -9.70
N GLN A 137 11.98 -9.42 -10.94
CA GLN A 137 12.69 -9.96 -12.10
C GLN A 137 13.29 -8.79 -12.89
N GLU A 138 14.59 -8.86 -13.15
CA GLU A 138 15.27 -7.94 -14.07
C GLU A 138 15.02 -8.31 -15.54
#